data_AF-A0AAW2DVN5-F1
#
_entry.id   AF-A0AAW2DVN5-F1
#
_cell.length_a   1.000
_cell.length_b   1.000
_cell.length_c   1.000
_cell.angle_alpha   90.00
_cell.angle_beta   90.00
_cell.angle_gamma   90.00
#
_symmetry.space_group_name_H-M   'P 1'
#
loop_
_entity.id
_entity.type
_entity.pdbx_description
1 polymer ?
#
loop_
_entity_poly.entity_id
_entity_poly.type
_entity_poly.pdbx_seq_one_letter_code
_entity_poly.pdbx_strand_id
1 'polypeptide(L)'
;MKMRVFLMVGIIAILISTATAIPGIATFYTQYVPSACYGNQSQGVMVAAASDTFWNGGAACGKYYNVRCTRDHNVTVKIVDHCPDCSSTINLSREAFAKIAKPMAGIVIDIDYHHLISVASAISGTATYYTVYTPSACYGYQDQGVMIAAASDALYENGAACGRMYKVRCTGPTNAGVPQPCRGEVTVKIVDRCPSPGCQATIDLSQEAFNIIADPAAGKINIDYTQV
;
A
#
# COMPACT_ATOMS: atom_id res chain seq x y z
N MET A 1 22.13 51.79 30.56
CA MET A 1 22.27 50.60 31.43
C MET A 1 21.34 49.51 30.91
N LYS A 2 21.94 48.40 30.43
CA LYS A 2 21.45 47.13 29.85
C LYS A 2 19.93 46.86 29.68
N MET A 3 19.50 46.79 28.41
CA MET A 3 18.35 46.04 27.90
C MET A 3 18.60 44.53 28.12
N ARG A 4 17.79 43.86 28.93
CA ARG A 4 17.86 42.39 29.10
C ARG A 4 16.94 41.74 28.08
N VAL A 5 17.53 41.24 27.00
CA VAL A 5 16.86 40.37 26.03
C VAL A 5 16.63 39.01 26.69
N PHE A 6 15.37 38.66 26.98
CA PHE A 6 15.00 37.31 27.38
C PHE A 6 14.92 36.46 26.10
N LEU A 7 15.93 35.61 25.90
CA LEU A 7 15.93 34.59 24.85
C LEU A 7 14.95 33.48 25.26
N MET A 8 13.75 33.44 24.67
CA MET A 8 12.90 32.25 24.74
C MET A 8 13.51 31.18 23.83
N VAL A 9 14.23 30.23 24.43
CA VAL A 9 14.68 29.02 23.73
C VAL A 9 13.46 28.10 23.61
N GLY A 10 12.78 28.15 22.46
CA GLY A 10 11.75 27.18 22.11
C GLY A 10 12.38 25.81 21.91
N ILE A 11 12.11 24.88 22.83
CA ILE A 11 12.49 23.47 22.68
C ILE A 11 11.58 22.88 21.61
N ILE A 12 12.03 22.89 20.36
CA ILE A 12 11.45 22.06 19.31
C ILE A 12 11.91 20.63 19.59
N ALA A 13 11.06 19.84 20.25
CA ALA A 13 11.26 18.40 20.38
C ALA A 13 11.09 17.78 18.99
N ILE A 14 12.18 17.66 18.24
CA ILE A 14 12.22 16.88 17.01
C ILE A 14 12.03 15.42 17.44
N LEU A 15 10.82 14.90 17.26
CA LEU A 15 10.52 13.46 17.34
C LEU A 15 11.26 12.78 16.19
N ILE A 16 12.54 12.47 16.40
CA ILE A 16 13.28 11.58 15.50
C ILE A 16 12.69 10.19 15.74
N SER A 17 11.72 9.82 14.91
CA SER A 17 11.17 8.46 14.88
C SER A 17 12.25 7.52 14.37
N THR A 18 13.10 7.01 15.28
CA THR A 18 13.99 5.91 14.96
C THR A 18 13.14 4.64 14.94
N ALA A 19 12.48 4.38 13.81
CA ALA A 19 11.90 3.07 13.56
C ALA A 19 13.05 2.05 13.52
N THR A 20 13.34 1.43 14.66
CA THR A 20 14.33 0.36 14.75
C THR A 20 13.74 -0.87 14.07
N ALA A 21 14.30 -1.25 12.92
CA ALA A 21 13.89 -2.47 12.24
C ALA A 21 14.24 -3.68 13.11
N ILE A 22 13.29 -4.60 13.27
CA ILE A 22 13.41 -5.80 14.09
C ILE A 22 13.83 -6.94 13.16
N PRO A 23 14.91 -7.67 13.46
CA PRO A 23 15.31 -8.82 12.65
C PRO A 23 14.33 -9.96 12.84
N GLY A 24 14.12 -10.74 11.78
CA GLY A 24 13.32 -11.95 11.80
C GLY A 24 13.62 -12.79 10.56
N ILE A 25 12.83 -13.84 10.38
CA ILE A 25 12.89 -14.65 9.17
C ILE A 25 11.51 -14.78 8.55
N ALA A 26 11.47 -14.85 7.21
CA ALA A 26 10.24 -15.02 6.45
C ALA A 26 10.23 -16.32 5.64
N THR A 27 9.07 -16.95 5.63
CA THR A 27 8.67 -17.99 4.66
C THR A 27 7.46 -17.51 3.87
N PHE A 28 6.91 -18.34 2.99
CA PHE A 28 5.63 -18.06 2.36
C PHE A 28 4.67 -19.24 2.37
N TYR A 29 3.37 -18.92 2.38
CA TYR A 29 2.28 -19.89 2.29
C TYR A 29 1.12 -19.31 1.47
N THR A 30 0.13 -20.15 1.12
CA THR A 30 -0.88 -19.82 0.10
C THR A 30 -2.32 -19.82 0.61
N GLN A 31 -2.57 -20.16 1.87
CA GLN A 31 -3.93 -20.26 2.40
C GLN A 31 -4.07 -19.44 3.69
N TYR A 32 -4.85 -18.37 3.61
CA TYR A 32 -5.14 -17.42 4.70
C TYR A 32 -6.66 -17.27 4.92
N VAL A 33 -7.45 -18.18 4.38
CA VAL A 33 -8.90 -18.21 4.58
C VAL A 33 -9.29 -19.65 4.94
N PRO A 34 -9.93 -19.88 6.10
CA PRO A 34 -10.20 -18.89 7.15
C PRO A 34 -8.92 -18.37 7.83
N SER A 35 -8.97 -17.15 8.35
CA SER A 35 -7.88 -16.58 9.16
C SER A 35 -8.32 -16.30 10.61
N ALA A 36 -7.35 -16.31 11.52
CA ALA A 36 -7.57 -15.99 12.92
C ALA A 36 -8.08 -14.55 13.15
N CYS A 37 -7.71 -13.57 12.32
CA CYS A 37 -8.20 -12.18 12.51
C CYS A 37 -9.57 -11.92 11.86
N TYR A 38 -9.90 -12.57 10.74
CA TYR A 38 -11.03 -12.17 9.88
C TYR A 38 -11.96 -13.31 9.47
N GLY A 39 -11.76 -14.53 10.00
CA GLY A 39 -12.56 -15.70 9.67
C GLY A 39 -12.54 -15.94 8.16
N ASN A 40 -13.72 -16.04 7.54
CA ASN A 40 -13.86 -16.33 6.11
C ASN A 40 -13.69 -15.12 5.18
N GLN A 41 -13.36 -13.93 5.70
CA GLN A 41 -13.20 -12.73 4.88
C GLN A 41 -11.78 -12.62 4.31
N SER A 42 -11.68 -12.56 2.98
CA SER A 42 -10.43 -12.21 2.31
C SER A 42 -10.01 -10.77 2.63
N GLN A 43 -8.71 -10.55 2.78
CA GLN A 43 -8.10 -9.25 3.08
C GLN A 43 -7.07 -8.85 2.00
N GLY A 44 -7.22 -9.41 0.80
CA GLY A 44 -6.30 -9.21 -0.32
C GLY A 44 -5.10 -10.15 -0.29
N VAL A 45 -4.14 -9.89 -1.17
CA VAL A 45 -2.97 -10.75 -1.40
C VAL A 45 -1.69 -10.21 -0.78
N MET A 46 -1.66 -8.99 -0.25
CA MET A 46 -0.49 -8.43 0.45
C MET A 46 -0.65 -8.62 1.97
N VAL A 47 -0.64 -9.88 2.38
CA VAL A 47 -0.98 -10.32 3.75
C VAL A 47 0.07 -11.27 4.29
N ALA A 48 0.06 -11.48 5.61
CA ALA A 48 0.92 -12.45 6.28
C ALA A 48 0.29 -13.05 7.54
N ALA A 49 0.78 -14.22 7.94
CA ALA A 49 0.55 -14.79 9.25
C ALA A 49 1.72 -14.49 10.18
N ALA A 50 1.43 -14.22 11.45
CA ALA A 50 2.44 -13.99 12.48
C ALA A 50 2.74 -15.27 13.28
N SER A 51 4.02 -15.48 13.63
CA SER A 51 4.41 -16.48 14.62
C SER A 51 3.75 -16.23 15.97
N ASP A 52 3.75 -17.21 16.87
CA ASP A 52 3.10 -17.06 18.19
C ASP A 52 3.59 -15.84 18.99
N THR A 53 4.92 -15.67 19.05
CA THR A 53 5.55 -14.52 19.73
C THR A 53 5.21 -13.19 19.08
N PHE A 54 5.14 -13.15 17.75
CA PHE A 54 4.83 -11.92 17.01
C PHE A 54 3.33 -11.59 17.06
N TRP A 55 2.48 -12.61 17.07
CA TRP A 55 1.03 -12.50 17.13
C TRP A 55 0.55 -11.77 18.39
N ASN A 56 1.22 -12.02 19.52
CA ASN A 56 1.00 -11.35 20.80
C ASN A 56 -0.49 -11.33 21.20
N GLY A 57 -1.09 -12.52 21.27
CA GLY A 57 -2.51 -12.69 21.65
C GLY A 57 -3.50 -11.98 20.70
N GLY A 58 -3.15 -11.82 19.44
CA GLY A 58 -3.97 -11.12 18.43
C GLY A 58 -3.70 -9.63 18.34
N ALA A 59 -2.80 -9.07 19.15
CA ALA A 59 -2.46 -7.66 19.07
C ALA A 59 -1.79 -7.28 17.74
N ALA A 60 -1.28 -8.25 16.97
CA ALA A 60 -0.76 -8.05 15.62
C ALA A 60 -1.87 -7.90 14.55
N CYS A 61 -3.09 -8.39 14.82
CA CYS A 61 -4.17 -8.40 13.83
C CYS A 61 -4.43 -7.02 13.21
N GLY A 62 -4.53 -7.01 11.88
CA GLY A 62 -4.86 -5.82 11.11
C GLY A 62 -3.78 -4.77 11.02
N LYS A 63 -2.66 -4.94 11.73
CA LYS A 63 -1.50 -4.04 11.65
C LYS A 63 -0.72 -4.32 10.38
N TYR A 64 -0.10 -3.24 9.90
CA TYR A 64 0.77 -3.29 8.73
C TYR A 64 2.23 -3.27 9.15
N TYR A 65 3.03 -4.05 8.45
CA TYR A 65 4.46 -4.12 8.64
C TYR A 65 5.14 -3.99 7.28
N ASN A 66 6.15 -3.13 7.20
CA ASN A 66 7.08 -3.18 6.09
C ASN A 66 8.11 -4.28 6.40
N VAL A 67 8.19 -5.25 5.49
CA VAL A 67 9.06 -6.41 5.56
C VAL A 67 10.12 -6.28 4.48
N ARG A 68 11.39 -6.32 4.89
CA ARG A 68 12.53 -5.99 4.05
C ARG A 68 13.51 -7.15 4.05
N CYS A 69 13.86 -7.66 2.87
CA CYS A 69 14.95 -8.63 2.71
C CYS A 69 16.28 -7.93 2.41
N THR A 70 16.26 -6.92 1.52
CA THR A 70 17.44 -6.08 1.21
C THR A 70 17.02 -4.63 1.00
N ARG A 71 17.98 -3.73 0.69
CA ARG A 71 17.67 -2.30 0.61
C ARG A 71 16.50 -1.97 -0.32
N ASP A 72 16.48 -2.59 -1.48
CA ASP A 72 15.54 -2.31 -2.57
C ASP A 72 14.42 -3.35 -2.69
N HIS A 73 14.45 -4.38 -1.84
CA HIS A 73 13.47 -5.46 -1.81
C HIS A 73 12.71 -5.42 -0.49
N ASN A 74 11.61 -4.68 -0.48
CA ASN A 74 10.68 -4.59 0.64
C ASN A 74 9.22 -4.71 0.17
N VAL A 75 8.35 -5.10 1.08
CA VAL A 75 6.91 -5.23 0.85
C VAL A 75 6.17 -4.83 2.12
N THR A 76 5.03 -4.15 1.97
CA THR A 76 4.15 -3.86 3.09
C THR A 76 3.02 -4.88 3.11
N VAL A 77 2.84 -5.54 4.26
CA VAL A 77 1.83 -6.59 4.46
C VAL A 77 0.96 -6.30 5.66
N LYS A 78 -0.30 -6.73 5.57
CA LYS A 78 -1.24 -6.76 6.71
C LYS A 78 -1.13 -8.10 7.43
N ILE A 79 -1.04 -8.09 8.77
CA ILE A 79 -1.16 -9.33 9.53
C ILE A 79 -2.63 -9.73 9.60
N VAL A 80 -2.94 -10.90 9.06
CA VAL A 80 -4.32 -11.39 8.97
C VAL A 80 -4.52 -12.71 9.71
N ASP A 81 -3.45 -13.43 10.04
CA ASP A 81 -3.55 -14.77 10.59
C ASP A 81 -2.49 -15.09 11.64
N HIS A 82 -2.74 -16.12 12.42
CA HIS A 82 -1.86 -16.66 13.45
C HIS A 82 -1.31 -17.99 13.00
N CYS A 83 0.01 -18.14 13.07
CA CYS A 83 0.67 -19.40 12.78
C CYS A 83 1.51 -19.84 14.00
N PRO A 84 0.91 -20.61 14.94
CA PRO A 84 1.61 -21.03 16.14
C PRO A 84 2.78 -21.98 15.85
N ASP A 85 2.66 -22.84 14.84
CA ASP A 85 3.66 -23.85 14.47
C ASP A 85 4.64 -23.36 13.39
N CYS A 86 4.58 -22.08 13.00
CA CYS A 86 5.51 -21.54 12.01
C CYS A 86 6.92 -21.43 12.60
N SER A 87 7.90 -21.98 11.87
CA SER A 87 9.32 -21.77 12.16
C SER A 87 9.79 -20.35 11.87
N SER A 88 9.02 -19.58 11.09
CA SER A 88 9.36 -18.21 10.69
C SER A 88 8.60 -17.15 11.49
N THR A 89 9.22 -15.98 11.67
CA THR A 89 8.61 -14.82 12.32
C THR A 89 7.37 -14.31 11.57
N ILE A 90 7.47 -14.21 10.25
CA ILE A 90 6.39 -13.75 9.36
C ILE A 90 6.23 -14.74 8.21
N ASN A 91 5.04 -15.29 8.04
CA ASN A 91 4.71 -16.16 6.92
C ASN A 91 3.92 -15.37 5.87
N LEU A 92 4.63 -14.86 4.87
CA LEU A 92 4.10 -13.97 3.84
C LEU A 92 3.21 -14.74 2.85
N SER A 93 2.21 -14.08 2.29
CA SER A 93 1.57 -14.62 1.09
C SER A 93 2.60 -14.81 -0.03
N ARG A 94 2.34 -15.75 -0.93
CA ARG A 94 3.21 -15.99 -2.09
C ARG A 94 3.43 -14.70 -2.92
N GLU A 95 2.39 -13.89 -3.07
CA GLU A 95 2.40 -12.63 -3.81
C GLU A 95 3.27 -11.57 -3.12
N ALA A 96 3.17 -11.46 -1.79
CA ALA A 96 4.01 -10.56 -1.02
C ALA A 96 5.46 -11.02 -0.99
N PHE A 97 5.70 -12.33 -0.81
CA PHE A 97 7.04 -12.90 -0.85
C PHE A 97 7.73 -12.67 -2.19
N ALA A 98 7.00 -12.83 -3.29
CA ALA A 98 7.50 -12.58 -4.64
C ALA A 98 7.96 -11.13 -4.90
N LYS A 99 7.56 -10.17 -4.05
CA LYS A 99 8.08 -8.79 -4.10
C LYS A 99 9.49 -8.65 -3.51
N ILE A 100 9.91 -9.57 -2.64
CA ILE A 100 11.18 -9.46 -1.92
C ILE A 100 12.17 -10.58 -2.19
N ALA A 101 11.71 -11.76 -2.63
CA ALA A 101 12.55 -12.90 -2.98
C ALA A 101 11.85 -13.85 -3.96
N LYS A 102 12.61 -14.72 -4.64
CA LYS A 102 12.05 -15.73 -5.55
C LYS A 102 11.36 -16.84 -4.74
N PRO A 103 10.06 -17.14 -4.98
CA PRO A 103 9.34 -18.14 -4.21
C PRO A 103 9.77 -19.56 -4.60
N MET A 104 10.63 -20.18 -3.79
CA MET A 104 11.09 -21.56 -3.93
C MET A 104 10.57 -22.40 -2.76
N ALA A 105 10.23 -23.67 -2.98
CA ALA A 105 9.73 -24.54 -1.92
C ALA A 105 10.74 -24.65 -0.77
N GLY A 106 10.30 -24.42 0.47
CA GLY A 106 11.13 -24.50 1.67
C GLY A 106 12.11 -23.35 1.88
N ILE A 107 12.03 -22.27 1.09
CA ILE A 107 12.90 -21.11 1.28
C ILE A 107 12.60 -20.40 2.60
N VAL A 108 13.67 -20.03 3.31
CA VAL A 108 13.66 -19.18 4.50
C VAL A 108 14.63 -18.03 4.20
N ILE A 109 14.20 -16.79 4.40
CA ILE A 109 15.04 -15.61 4.20
C ILE A 109 15.11 -14.78 5.48
N ASP A 110 16.27 -14.20 5.74
CA ASP A 110 16.40 -13.16 6.75
C ASP A 110 15.66 -11.90 6.29
N ILE A 111 14.95 -11.29 7.23
CA ILE A 111 14.21 -10.04 7.03
C ILE A 111 14.45 -9.08 8.19
N ASP A 112 14.29 -7.81 7.89
CA ASP A 112 14.00 -6.77 8.86
C ASP A 112 12.54 -6.37 8.72
N TYR A 113 11.81 -6.24 9.83
CA TYR A 113 10.43 -5.76 9.83
C TYR A 113 10.20 -4.68 10.87
N HIS A 114 9.26 -3.77 10.61
CA HIS A 114 8.88 -2.75 11.58
C HIS A 114 7.39 -2.43 11.48
N HIS A 115 6.80 -2.18 12.65
CA HIS A 115 5.40 -1.82 12.76
C HIS A 115 5.17 -0.42 12.19
N LEU A 116 4.19 -0.31 11.30
CA LEU A 116 3.78 0.97 10.76
C LEU A 116 2.73 1.57 11.70
N ILE A 117 3.19 2.28 12.75
CA ILE A 117 2.35 3.00 13.74
C ILE A 117 1.41 4.00 13.06
N SER A 118 1.81 4.47 11.88
CA SER A 118 0.95 5.09 10.90
C SER A 118 1.06 4.26 9.63
N VAL A 119 -0.07 3.75 9.12
CA VAL A 119 -0.14 3.21 7.75
C VAL A 119 -0.12 4.38 6.77
N ALA A 120 0.91 5.20 6.84
CA ALA A 120 1.36 6.03 5.74
C ALA A 120 2.47 5.31 4.95
N SER A 121 2.59 3.98 5.08
CA SER A 121 3.31 3.19 4.09
C SER A 121 2.42 3.09 2.86
N ALA A 122 2.55 4.07 1.99
CA ALA A 122 1.91 4.03 0.72
C ALA A 122 2.35 2.79 -0.07
N ILE A 123 1.39 2.08 -0.62
CA ILE A 123 1.63 0.96 -1.52
C ILE A 123 2.10 1.59 -2.83
N SER A 124 3.28 1.21 -3.31
CA SER A 124 3.73 1.71 -4.60
C SER A 124 2.96 1.06 -5.74
N GLY A 125 2.63 1.85 -6.74
CA GLY A 125 1.92 1.43 -7.93
C GLY A 125 2.19 2.36 -9.10
N THR A 126 1.39 2.21 -10.15
CA THR A 126 1.39 3.16 -11.27
C THR A 126 0.00 3.71 -11.48
N ALA A 127 -0.08 4.95 -11.97
CA ALA A 127 -1.34 5.57 -12.36
C ALA A 127 -1.32 6.02 -13.81
N THR A 128 -2.47 5.87 -14.46
CA THR A 128 -2.86 6.49 -15.73
C THR A 128 -4.14 7.30 -15.48
N TYR A 129 -4.77 7.81 -16.55
CA TYR A 129 -6.10 8.39 -16.45
C TYR A 129 -7.02 7.98 -17.60
N TYR A 130 -8.33 8.10 -17.35
CA TYR A 130 -9.41 7.88 -18.31
C TYR A 130 -10.41 9.04 -18.27
N THR A 131 -11.31 9.11 -19.26
CA THR A 131 -12.19 10.28 -19.47
C THR A 131 -13.68 9.94 -19.58
N VAL A 132 -14.05 8.65 -19.52
CA VAL A 132 -15.45 8.20 -19.59
C VAL A 132 -15.75 7.40 -18.33
N TYR A 133 -16.62 7.94 -17.46
CA TYR A 133 -16.81 7.43 -16.09
C TYR A 133 -18.06 6.56 -15.91
N THR A 134 -18.93 6.51 -16.91
CA THR A 134 -20.18 5.74 -16.88
C THR A 134 -20.37 4.96 -18.18
N PRO A 135 -20.93 3.73 -18.13
CA PRO A 135 -21.26 2.99 -16.92
C PRO A 135 -19.99 2.49 -16.21
N SER A 136 -20.03 2.49 -14.88
CA SER A 136 -18.96 1.95 -14.05
C SER A 136 -19.30 0.55 -13.53
N ALA A 137 -18.28 -0.28 -13.28
CA ALA A 137 -18.47 -1.64 -12.76
C ALA A 137 -19.15 -1.67 -11.38
N CYS A 138 -18.94 -0.65 -10.54
CA CYS A 138 -19.53 -0.61 -9.20
C CYS A 138 -20.96 -0.04 -9.18
N TYR A 139 -21.26 0.95 -10.02
CA TYR A 139 -22.50 1.75 -9.89
C TYR A 139 -23.32 1.88 -11.19
N GLY A 140 -22.92 1.20 -12.26
CA GLY A 140 -23.61 1.30 -13.55
C GLY A 140 -23.63 2.74 -14.06
N TYR A 141 -24.82 3.23 -14.44
CA TYR A 141 -25.01 4.57 -15.00
C TYR A 141 -25.11 5.69 -13.95
N GLN A 142 -24.91 5.40 -12.67
CA GLN A 142 -24.95 6.44 -11.65
C GLN A 142 -23.69 7.30 -11.72
N ASP A 143 -23.87 8.61 -11.84
CA ASP A 143 -22.77 9.58 -11.70
C ASP A 143 -22.24 9.57 -10.26
N GLN A 144 -20.92 9.40 -10.12
CA GLN A 144 -20.22 9.35 -8.84
C GLN A 144 -19.28 10.55 -8.66
N GLY A 145 -19.32 11.54 -9.56
CA GLY A 145 -18.47 12.70 -9.60
C GLY A 145 -17.11 12.43 -10.24
N VAL A 146 -16.19 13.37 -10.10
CA VAL A 146 -14.90 13.38 -10.80
C VAL A 146 -13.70 13.08 -9.90
N MET A 147 -13.87 12.90 -8.59
CA MET A 147 -12.78 12.46 -7.69
C MET A 147 -12.86 10.95 -7.50
N ILE A 148 -12.67 10.24 -8.61
CA ILE A 148 -12.93 8.81 -8.75
C ILE A 148 -11.77 8.11 -9.46
N ALA A 149 -11.74 6.78 -9.36
CA ALA A 149 -10.77 5.96 -10.06
C ALA A 149 -11.30 4.55 -10.38
N ALA A 150 -10.69 3.92 -11.38
CA ALA A 150 -10.83 2.51 -11.69
C ALA A 150 -9.64 1.72 -11.09
N ALA A 151 -9.92 0.57 -10.48
CA ALA A 151 -8.91 -0.26 -9.84
C ALA A 151 -8.47 -1.43 -10.73
N SER A 152 -7.17 -1.73 -10.78
CA SER A 152 -6.65 -2.98 -11.37
C SER A 152 -7.28 -4.22 -10.72
N ASP A 153 -7.28 -5.38 -11.39
CA ASP A 153 -7.92 -6.60 -10.86
C ASP A 153 -7.49 -6.98 -9.44
N ALA A 154 -6.18 -6.86 -9.16
CA ALA A 154 -5.62 -7.14 -7.84
C ALA A 154 -6.13 -6.18 -6.77
N LEU A 155 -6.35 -4.90 -7.11
CA LEU A 155 -6.87 -3.89 -6.19
C LEU A 155 -8.41 -3.90 -6.12
N TYR A 156 -9.09 -4.23 -7.21
CA TYR A 156 -10.54 -4.26 -7.33
C TYR A 156 -11.17 -5.37 -6.47
N GLU A 157 -10.46 -6.49 -6.30
CA GLU A 157 -10.83 -7.59 -5.40
C GLU A 157 -12.27 -8.10 -5.65
N ASN A 158 -12.63 -8.38 -6.91
CA ASN A 158 -13.97 -8.81 -7.32
C ASN A 158 -15.10 -7.87 -6.82
N GLY A 159 -14.82 -6.57 -6.75
CA GLY A 159 -15.79 -5.53 -6.36
C GLY A 159 -15.73 -5.17 -4.88
N ALA A 160 -14.94 -5.87 -4.06
CA ALA A 160 -14.79 -5.53 -2.66
C ALA A 160 -14.18 -4.12 -2.45
N ALA A 161 -13.48 -3.57 -3.44
CA ALA A 161 -12.93 -2.22 -3.39
C ALA A 161 -13.94 -1.11 -3.73
N CYS A 162 -15.12 -1.43 -4.27
CA CYS A 162 -16.12 -0.43 -4.63
C CYS A 162 -16.47 0.48 -3.45
N GLY A 163 -16.40 1.80 -3.66
CA GLY A 163 -16.71 2.81 -2.65
C GLY A 163 -15.59 3.09 -1.65
N ARG A 164 -14.50 2.32 -1.64
CA ARG A 164 -13.33 2.62 -0.80
C ARG A 164 -12.65 3.90 -1.28
N MET A 165 -12.18 4.70 -0.33
CA MET A 165 -11.43 5.93 -0.60
C MET A 165 -9.93 5.64 -0.52
N TYR A 166 -9.18 6.20 -1.45
CA TYR A 166 -7.72 6.09 -1.49
C TYR A 166 -7.09 7.45 -1.64
N LYS A 167 -6.10 7.72 -0.78
CA LYS A 167 -5.17 8.82 -0.95
C LYS A 167 -4.04 8.37 -1.88
N VAL A 168 -3.84 9.09 -2.98
CA VAL A 168 -2.89 8.78 -4.05
C VAL A 168 -1.93 9.94 -4.24
N ARG A 169 -0.62 9.67 -4.26
CA ARG A 169 0.45 10.66 -4.40
C ARG A 169 1.37 10.29 -5.56
N CYS A 170 1.73 11.26 -6.41
CA CYS A 170 2.75 11.04 -7.44
C CYS A 170 4.15 10.94 -6.81
N THR A 171 4.94 9.96 -7.25
CA THR A 171 6.31 9.73 -6.77
C THR A 171 7.38 9.90 -7.84
N GLY A 172 7.00 9.85 -9.12
CA GLY A 172 7.93 10.17 -10.20
C GLY A 172 7.46 9.76 -11.59
N PRO A 173 8.31 9.98 -12.61
CA PRO A 173 8.01 9.60 -13.99
C PRO A 173 8.16 8.10 -14.24
N THR A 174 7.46 7.58 -15.25
CA THR A 174 7.74 6.26 -15.84
C THR A 174 8.41 6.34 -17.20
N ASN A 175 8.60 7.54 -17.77
CA ASN A 175 9.22 7.76 -19.07
C ASN A 175 10.08 9.03 -19.09
N ALA A 176 10.95 9.16 -20.09
CA ALA A 176 11.87 10.29 -20.22
C ALA A 176 11.25 11.56 -20.84
N GLY A 177 10.04 11.49 -21.39
CA GLY A 177 9.39 12.63 -22.06
C GLY A 177 8.93 13.72 -21.10
N VAL A 178 8.53 13.33 -19.88
CA VAL A 178 8.16 14.26 -18.80
C VAL A 178 8.95 13.91 -17.54
N PRO A 179 10.16 14.48 -17.34
CA PRO A 179 11.06 14.06 -16.27
C PRO A 179 10.61 14.48 -14.85
N GLN A 180 9.75 15.49 -14.74
CA GLN A 180 9.22 15.97 -13.45
C GLN A 180 7.69 16.10 -13.51
N PRO A 181 6.95 14.97 -13.53
CA PRO A 181 5.52 15.02 -13.75
C PRO A 181 4.73 15.41 -12.50
N CYS A 182 5.29 15.22 -11.30
CA CYS A 182 4.52 15.28 -10.05
C CYS A 182 4.14 16.70 -9.60
N ARG A 183 2.89 16.83 -9.14
CA ARG A 183 2.28 18.07 -8.60
C ARG A 183 1.82 17.92 -7.15
N GLY A 184 1.38 16.72 -6.73
CA GLY A 184 0.88 16.53 -5.37
C GLY A 184 0.19 15.18 -5.11
N GLU A 185 -0.87 15.26 -4.32
CA GLU A 185 -1.69 14.12 -3.86
C GLU A 185 -3.18 14.44 -3.94
N VAL A 186 -4.01 13.40 -4.05
CA VAL A 186 -5.47 13.51 -4.16
C VAL A 186 -6.13 12.33 -3.45
N THR A 187 -7.35 12.51 -2.94
CA THR A 187 -8.18 11.40 -2.45
C THR A 187 -9.28 11.09 -3.46
N VAL A 188 -9.39 9.82 -3.86
CA VAL A 188 -10.36 9.34 -4.85
C VAL A 188 -11.17 8.15 -4.34
N LYS A 189 -12.38 8.00 -4.86
CA LYS A 189 -13.24 6.82 -4.64
C LYS A 189 -13.05 5.79 -5.74
N ILE A 190 -12.91 4.51 -5.39
CA ILE A 190 -12.97 3.44 -6.40
C ILE A 190 -14.41 3.24 -6.86
N VAL A 191 -14.65 3.42 -8.15
CA VAL A 191 -15.98 3.29 -8.77
C VAL A 191 -16.00 2.29 -9.91
N ASP A 192 -14.85 1.89 -10.43
CA ASP A 192 -14.79 1.05 -11.62
C ASP A 192 -13.66 0.02 -11.55
N ARG A 193 -13.68 -0.92 -12.49
CA ARG A 193 -12.69 -1.97 -12.68
C ARG A 193 -11.87 -1.68 -13.93
N CYS A 194 -10.57 -1.83 -13.82
CA CYS A 194 -9.59 -1.57 -14.86
C CYS A 194 -8.85 -2.88 -15.23
N PRO A 195 -9.45 -3.80 -16.02
CA PRO A 195 -8.85 -5.09 -16.32
C PRO A 195 -7.77 -4.98 -17.42
N SER A 196 -6.73 -5.80 -17.33
CA SER A 196 -5.77 -5.98 -18.44
C SER A 196 -6.45 -6.74 -19.60
N PRO A 197 -6.13 -6.46 -20.88
CA PRO A 197 -5.07 -5.56 -21.36
C PRO A 197 -5.48 -4.08 -21.48
N GLY A 198 -6.77 -3.77 -21.31
CA GLY A 198 -7.33 -2.42 -21.50
C GLY A 198 -6.76 -1.37 -20.54
N CYS A 199 -6.28 -1.82 -19.38
CA CYS A 199 -5.65 -0.98 -18.37
C CYS A 199 -4.31 -1.58 -17.92
N GLN A 200 -3.29 -0.72 -17.87
CA GLN A 200 -1.90 -1.09 -17.57
C GLN A 200 -1.37 -0.40 -16.30
N ALA A 201 -2.27 0.16 -15.50
CA ALA A 201 -1.96 0.87 -14.26
C ALA A 201 -2.56 0.15 -13.05
N THR A 202 -2.03 0.43 -11.86
CA THR A 202 -2.58 -0.07 -10.60
C THR A 202 -3.91 0.63 -10.27
N ILE A 203 -3.95 1.94 -10.51
CA ILE A 203 -5.11 2.82 -10.37
C ILE A 203 -5.20 3.67 -11.64
N ASP A 204 -6.35 3.68 -12.30
CA ASP A 204 -6.62 4.58 -13.42
C ASP A 204 -7.50 5.72 -12.88
N LEU A 205 -6.96 6.93 -12.83
CA LEU A 205 -7.61 8.07 -12.21
C LEU A 205 -8.58 8.73 -13.19
N SER A 206 -9.62 9.41 -12.69
CA SER A 206 -10.26 10.43 -13.52
C SER A 206 -9.23 11.45 -14.01
N GLN A 207 -9.46 12.04 -15.18
CA GLN A 207 -8.62 13.11 -15.72
C GLN A 207 -8.43 14.24 -14.69
N GLU A 208 -9.49 14.62 -13.98
CA GLU A 208 -9.47 15.68 -12.98
C GLU A 208 -8.55 15.32 -11.79
N ALA A 209 -8.65 14.09 -11.29
CA ALA A 209 -7.80 13.63 -10.19
C ALA A 209 -6.34 13.48 -10.64
N PHE A 210 -6.09 13.02 -11.86
CA PHE A 210 -4.74 12.92 -12.41
C PHE A 210 -4.10 14.30 -12.57
N ASN A 211 -4.84 15.29 -13.09
CA ASN A 211 -4.37 16.67 -13.28
C ASN A 211 -3.92 17.33 -11.97
N ILE A 212 -4.52 16.94 -10.84
CA ILE A 212 -4.14 17.42 -9.50
C ILE A 212 -2.76 16.89 -9.10
N ILE A 213 -2.47 15.61 -9.37
CA ILE A 213 -1.25 14.96 -8.87
C ILE A 213 -0.10 14.94 -9.87
N ALA A 214 -0.36 15.08 -11.17
CA ALA A 214 0.67 15.07 -12.19
C ALA A 214 0.31 15.79 -13.51
N ASP A 215 1.33 16.00 -14.34
CA ASP A 215 1.20 16.45 -15.71
C ASP A 215 0.60 15.36 -16.63
N PRO A 216 -0.56 15.58 -17.26
CA PRO A 216 -1.18 14.63 -18.18
C PRO A 216 -0.30 14.21 -19.35
N ALA A 217 0.63 15.07 -19.78
CA ALA A 217 1.58 14.74 -20.83
C ALA A 217 2.48 13.54 -20.46
N ALA A 218 2.61 13.22 -19.18
CA ALA A 218 3.34 12.04 -18.73
C ALA A 218 2.65 10.74 -19.15
N GLY A 219 1.32 10.73 -19.27
CA GLY A 219 0.48 9.57 -19.61
C GLY A 219 0.43 8.49 -18.52
N LYS A 220 1.57 8.16 -17.92
CA LYS A 220 1.73 7.21 -16.83
C LYS A 220 2.77 7.73 -15.83
N ILE A 221 2.50 7.53 -14.54
CA ILE A 221 3.36 7.96 -13.43
C ILE A 221 3.53 6.85 -12.40
N ASN A 222 4.62 6.92 -11.64
CA ASN A 222 4.76 6.16 -10.40
C ASN A 222 3.95 6.86 -9.31
N ILE A 223 3.23 6.08 -8.51
CA ILE A 223 2.41 6.56 -7.40
C ILE A 223 2.67 5.76 -6.14
N ASP A 224 2.28 6.37 -5.05
CA ASP A 224 2.15 5.81 -3.72
C ASP A 224 0.68 6.00 -3.31
N TYR A 225 -0.01 4.93 -2.88
CA TYR A 225 -1.41 5.01 -2.47
C TYR A 225 -1.73 4.30 -1.14
N THR A 226 -2.71 4.82 -0.41
CA THR A 226 -3.20 4.26 0.86
C THR A 226 -4.71 4.36 0.93
N GLN A 227 -5.38 3.35 1.49
CA GLN A 227 -6.80 3.45 1.79
C GLN A 227 -7.00 4.41 2.97
N VAL A 228 -8.02 5.27 2.91
CA VAL A 228 -8.38 6.25 3.94
C VAL A 228 -9.83 6.14 4.38
#